data_AF-A0A3N2EVE1-F1
#
_entry.id   AF-A0A3N2EVE1-F1
#
_cell.length_a   1.000
_cell.length_b   1.000
_cell.length_c   1.000
_cell.angle_alpha   90.00
_cell.angle_beta   90.00
_cell.angle_gamma   90.00
#
_symmetry.space_group_name_H-M   'P 1'
#
loop_
_entity.id
_entity.type
_entity.pdbx_description
1 polymer ?
#
loop_
_entity_poly.entity_id
_entity_poly.type
_entity_poly.pdbx_seq_one_letter_code
_entity_poly.pdbx_strand_id
1 'polypeptide(L)'
;MKRKCALFLAVGFLLSACSSPVRQDEPKLLHLVQPVYPYYAAANNIRGEVKIRFDVGADGKVEKLWILSSEPQHLFDDAVISAVAKWRFEPNKPFKNMTKTIRFKLQPTL
;
A
#
# COMPACT_ATOMS: atom_id res chain seq x y z
N MET A 1 -4.17 -24.52 -55.30
CA MET A 1 -2.84 -24.36 -55.91
C MET A 1 -2.59 -22.89 -56.25
N LYS A 2 -1.57 -22.28 -55.61
CA LYS A 2 -0.65 -21.25 -56.16
C LYS A 2 -1.20 -19.86 -56.58
N ARG A 3 -0.43 -18.83 -56.15
CA ARG A 3 -0.10 -17.53 -56.82
C ARG A 3 -0.99 -16.33 -56.44
N LYS A 4 -0.49 -15.12 -56.15
CA LYS A 4 0.84 -14.48 -56.23
C LYS A 4 0.79 -13.18 -55.40
N CYS A 5 1.88 -12.80 -54.74
CA CYS A 5 2.05 -11.46 -54.16
C CYS A 5 2.19 -10.39 -55.26
N ALA A 6 1.41 -9.32 -55.14
CA ALA A 6 1.66 -7.97 -55.64
C ALA A 6 0.91 -7.05 -54.66
N LEU A 7 1.52 -6.55 -53.58
CA LEU A 7 2.32 -5.33 -53.52
C LEU A 7 1.66 -4.17 -54.28
N PHE A 8 0.70 -3.47 -53.65
CA PHE A 8 0.79 -2.07 -53.22
C PHE A 8 -0.57 -1.58 -52.69
N LEU A 9 -0.49 -0.77 -51.62
CA LEU A 9 -1.48 0.20 -51.11
C LEU A 9 -2.70 -0.28 -50.28
N ALA A 10 -2.58 -0.01 -48.98
CA ALA A 10 -3.59 0.48 -48.04
C ALA A 10 -4.54 -0.51 -47.33
N VAL A 11 -4.79 -0.20 -46.05
CA VAL A 11 -5.81 -0.70 -45.11
C VAL A 11 -5.48 -2.06 -44.47
N GLY A 12 -5.45 -2.27 -43.15
CA GLY A 12 -5.92 -1.47 -42.02
C GLY A 12 -5.21 -1.86 -40.72
N PHE A 13 -5.28 -0.89 -39.82
CA PHE A 13 -4.52 -0.66 -38.59
C PHE A 13 -4.75 -1.76 -37.53
N LEU A 14 -3.71 -2.56 -37.20
CA LEU A 14 -3.72 -3.41 -36.00
C LEU A 14 -3.50 -2.52 -34.77
N LEU A 15 -4.58 -1.93 -34.24
CA LEU A 15 -4.57 -1.18 -32.99
C LEU A 15 -4.40 -2.15 -31.81
N SER A 16 -3.14 -2.44 -31.46
CA SER A 16 -2.81 -2.99 -30.16
C SER A 16 -3.03 -1.90 -29.11
N ALA A 17 -4.23 -1.86 -28.54
CA ALA A 17 -4.55 -0.96 -27.43
C ALA A 17 -3.90 -1.48 -26.15
N CYS A 18 -2.67 -1.04 -25.86
CA CYS A 18 -2.10 -1.14 -24.52
C CYS A 18 -2.96 -0.29 -23.56
N SER A 19 -3.92 -0.91 -22.88
CA SER A 19 -4.63 -0.25 -21.78
C SER A 19 -3.65 -0.11 -20.61
N SER A 20 -3.15 1.10 -20.40
CA SER A 20 -2.34 1.41 -19.22
C SER A 20 -3.27 1.49 -18.01
N PRO A 21 -2.96 0.86 -16.87
CA PRO A 21 -3.78 1.00 -15.67
C PRO A 21 -3.83 2.48 -15.29
N VAL A 22 -5.05 3.02 -15.14
CA VAL A 22 -5.28 4.38 -14.64
C VAL A 22 -4.64 4.46 -13.25
N ARG A 23 -3.53 5.21 -13.14
CA ARG A 23 -2.89 5.49 -11.86
C ARG A 23 -3.81 6.44 -11.09
N GLN A 24 -4.58 5.88 -10.16
CA GLN A 24 -5.37 6.69 -9.23
C GLN A 24 -4.41 7.42 -8.29
N ASP A 25 -4.64 8.72 -8.09
CA ASP A 25 -3.85 9.51 -7.16
C ASP A 25 -4.05 9.00 -5.73
N GLU A 26 -2.95 8.65 -5.06
CA GLU A 26 -2.97 8.18 -3.67
C GLU A 26 -3.51 9.31 -2.76
N PRO A 27 -4.47 9.03 -1.86
CA PRO A 27 -5.00 10.03 -0.95
C PRO A 27 -3.93 10.51 0.01
N LYS A 28 -3.93 11.81 0.32
CA LYS A 28 -2.96 12.38 1.27
C LYS A 28 -3.30 11.93 2.69
N LEU A 29 -2.29 11.54 3.46
CA LEU A 29 -2.44 11.28 4.89
C LEU A 29 -2.55 12.62 5.63
N LEU A 30 -3.67 12.84 6.32
CA LEU A 30 -3.94 14.06 7.06
C LEU A 30 -3.60 13.91 8.55
N HIS A 31 -3.86 12.74 9.13
CA HIS A 31 -3.57 12.47 10.53
C HIS A 31 -2.87 11.11 10.68
N LEU A 32 -1.60 11.16 11.07
CA LEU A 32 -0.77 10.00 11.36
C LEU A 32 -0.75 9.77 12.87
N VAL A 33 -1.15 8.59 13.31
CA VAL A 33 -0.92 8.11 14.68
C VAL A 33 0.20 7.10 14.65
N GLN A 34 1.25 7.32 15.43
CA GLN A 34 2.35 6.36 15.51
C GLN A 34 1.94 5.15 16.37
N PRO A 35 2.29 3.92 15.95
CA PRO A 35 2.16 2.73 16.80
C PRO A 35 2.91 2.88 18.11
N VAL A 36 2.27 2.45 19.19
CA VAL A 36 2.91 2.40 20.50
C VAL A 36 3.97 1.29 20.46
N TYR A 37 5.18 1.60 20.91
CA TYR A 37 6.24 0.60 21.01
C TYR A 37 5.89 -0.42 22.11
N PRO A 38 5.82 -1.73 21.83
CA PRO A 38 5.53 -2.73 22.85
C PRO A 38 6.56 -2.69 23.98
N TYR A 39 6.11 -2.69 25.23
CA TYR A 39 6.99 -2.58 26.40
C TYR A 39 8.07 -3.67 26.41
N TYR A 40 7.68 -4.93 26.14
CA TYR A 40 8.61 -6.04 26.05
C TYR A 40 9.70 -5.81 24.99
N ALA A 41 9.33 -5.29 23.82
CA ALA A 41 10.28 -5.00 22.76
C ALA A 41 11.24 -3.86 23.15
N ALA A 42 10.71 -2.81 23.79
CA ALA A 42 11.52 -1.70 24.27
C ALA A 42 12.54 -2.15 25.34
N ALA A 43 12.10 -2.92 26.34
CA ALA A 43 12.94 -3.42 27.42
C ALA A 43 14.08 -4.33 26.92
N ASN A 44 13.85 -5.06 25.83
CA ASN A 44 14.81 -6.01 25.25
C ASN A 44 15.54 -5.47 24.01
N ASN A 45 15.39 -4.18 23.71
CA ASN A 45 15.96 -3.54 22.51
C ASN A 45 15.60 -4.24 21.18
N ILE A 46 14.42 -4.87 21.10
CA ILE A 46 13.97 -5.62 19.94
C ILE A 46 13.41 -4.65 18.91
N ARG A 47 14.03 -4.60 17.73
CA ARG A 47 13.56 -3.83 16.58
C ARG A 47 12.75 -4.70 15.64
N GLY A 48 12.02 -4.07 14.73
CA GLY A 48 11.29 -4.81 13.70
C GLY A 48 10.64 -3.96 12.65
N GLU A 49 9.91 -4.61 11.76
CA GLU A 49 9.07 -3.96 10.79
C GLU A 49 7.80 -4.76 10.48
N VAL A 50 6.73 -4.04 10.16
CA VAL A 50 5.44 -4.61 9.78
C VAL A 50 5.03 -3.99 8.45
N LYS A 51 4.76 -4.85 7.47
CA LYS A 51 4.20 -4.47 6.18
C LYS A 51 2.70 -4.71 6.23
N ILE A 52 1.93 -3.67 5.93
CA ILE A 52 0.47 -3.70 5.93
C ILE A 52 -0.08 -3.36 4.56
N ARG A 53 -1.28 -3.88 4.30
CA ARG A 53 -2.14 -3.50 3.19
C ARG A 53 -3.49 -3.07 3.75
N PHE A 54 -4.06 -2.01 3.23
CA PHE A 54 -5.38 -1.54 3.64
C PHE A 54 -6.07 -0.76 2.52
N ASP A 55 -7.35 -0.51 2.72
CA ASP A 55 -8.16 0.37 1.88
C ASP A 55 -8.39 1.71 2.58
N VAL A 56 -8.63 2.76 1.80
CA VAL A 56 -9.12 4.06 2.27
C VAL A 56 -10.56 4.22 1.79
N GLY A 57 -11.48 4.46 2.73
CA GLY A 57 -12.89 4.73 2.47
C GLY A 57 -13.10 6.14 1.90
N ALA A 58 -14.29 6.41 1.39
CA ALA A 58 -14.64 7.74 0.87
C ALA A 58 -14.68 8.82 1.96
N ASP A 59 -14.84 8.44 3.24
CA ASP A 59 -14.76 9.33 4.39
C ASP A 59 -13.32 9.58 4.88
N GLY A 60 -12.32 9.03 4.19
CA GLY A 60 -10.91 9.15 4.55
C GLY A 60 -10.48 8.23 5.70
N LYS A 61 -11.32 7.31 6.17
CA LYS A 61 -10.92 6.31 7.17
C LYS A 61 -10.23 5.12 6.52
N VAL A 62 -9.39 4.44 7.31
CA VAL A 62 -8.82 3.16 6.91
C VAL A 62 -9.87 2.06 7.06
N GLU A 63 -9.98 1.22 6.04
CA GLU A 63 -10.84 0.05 5.98
C GLU A 63 -10.03 -1.19 5.60
N LYS A 64 -10.55 -2.38 5.93
CA LYS A 64 -10.00 -3.69 5.54
C LYS A 64 -8.47 -3.78 5.66
N LEU A 65 -7.98 -3.77 6.89
CA LEU A 65 -6.55 -3.86 7.16
C LEU A 65 -6.08 -5.33 7.15
N TRP A 66 -4.96 -5.58 6.48
CA TRP A 66 -4.25 -6.86 6.47
C TRP A 66 -2.78 -6.65 6.78
N ILE A 67 -2.22 -7.51 7.62
CA ILE A 67 -0.77 -7.62 7.80
C ILE A 67 -0.24 -8.57 6.73
N LEU A 68 0.67 -8.07 5.90
CA LEU A 68 1.32 -8.86 4.85
C LEU A 68 2.55 -9.60 5.38
N SER A 69 3.30 -8.95 6.26
CA SER A 69 4.46 -9.53 6.94
C SER A 69 4.75 -8.78 8.23
N SER A 70 5.24 -9.48 9.24
CA SER A 70 5.76 -8.89 10.47
C SER A 70 7.05 -9.60 10.87
N GLU A 71 8.06 -8.81 11.21
CA GLU A 71 9.32 -9.30 11.75
C GLU A 71 9.71 -8.47 12.98
N PRO A 72 9.82 -9.06 14.19
CA PRO A 72 9.47 -10.44 14.54
C PRO A 72 7.97 -10.72 14.37
N GLN A 73 7.62 -11.99 14.20
CA GLN A 73 6.23 -12.39 14.02
C GLN A 73 5.39 -11.97 15.23
N HIS A 74 4.24 -11.35 14.95
CA HIS A 74 3.19 -10.99 15.91
C HIS A 74 3.54 -9.97 17.00
N LEU A 75 4.82 -9.67 17.23
CA LEU A 75 5.25 -8.78 18.31
C LEU A 75 4.74 -7.35 18.16
N PHE A 76 4.57 -6.87 16.93
CA PHE A 76 4.20 -5.49 16.61
C PHE A 76 2.80 -5.33 16.01
N ASP A 77 2.09 -6.44 15.78
CA ASP A 77 0.83 -6.48 15.02
C ASP A 77 -0.26 -5.61 15.68
N ASP A 78 -0.53 -5.81 16.97
CA ASP A 78 -1.58 -5.10 17.71
C ASP A 78 -1.32 -3.59 17.79
N ALA A 79 -0.05 -3.21 18.00
CA ALA A 79 0.37 -1.81 18.01
C ALA A 79 0.12 -1.14 16.65
N VAL A 80 0.38 -1.87 15.56
CA VAL A 80 0.12 -1.39 14.20
C VAL A 80 -1.36 -1.30 13.92
N ILE A 81 -2.15 -2.33 14.21
CA ILE A 81 -3.60 -2.37 13.97
C ILE A 81 -4.28 -1.20 14.69
N SER A 82 -4.00 -1.03 15.98
CA SER A 82 -4.63 0.01 16.81
C SER A 82 -4.27 1.44 16.39
N ALA A 83 -3.05 1.66 15.88
CA ALA A 83 -2.63 2.97 15.38
C ALA A 83 -3.18 3.27 13.99
N VAL A 84 -3.11 2.32 13.07
CA VAL A 84 -3.58 2.51 11.68
C VAL A 84 -5.09 2.71 11.63
N ALA A 85 -5.86 2.08 12.50
CA ALA A 85 -7.31 2.34 12.64
C ALA A 85 -7.63 3.82 12.95
N LYS A 86 -6.67 4.56 13.52
CA LYS A 86 -6.80 5.99 13.87
C LYS A 86 -6.26 6.92 12.79
N TRP A 87 -5.66 6.39 11.72
CA TRP A 87 -5.20 7.20 10.60
C TRP A 87 -6.37 7.83 9.87
N ARG A 88 -6.16 9.05 9.37
CA ARG A 88 -7.14 9.76 8.54
C ARG A 88 -6.47 10.28 7.28
N PHE A 89 -7.12 10.03 6.16
CA PHE A 89 -6.73 10.42 4.82
C PHE A 89 -7.67 11.49 4.27
N GLU A 90 -7.29 12.08 3.15
CA GLU A 90 -8.13 13.01 2.39
C GLU A 90 -9.48 12.34 2.05
N PRO A 91 -10.63 12.93 2.45
CA PRO A 91 -11.94 12.41 2.10
C PRO A 91 -12.23 12.58 0.60
N ASN A 92 -13.26 11.88 0.10
CA ASN A 92 -13.66 11.82 -1.31
C ASN A 92 -12.60 11.25 -2.26
N LYS A 93 -11.57 10.57 -1.72
CA LYS A 93 -10.55 9.86 -2.48
C LYS A 93 -10.38 8.42 -2.00
N PRO A 94 -11.38 7.56 -2.23
CA PRO A 94 -11.27 6.15 -1.87
C PRO A 94 -10.12 5.50 -2.64
N PHE A 95 -9.35 4.67 -1.95
CA PHE A 95 -8.19 3.99 -2.53
C PHE A 95 -8.12 2.55 -2.06
N LYS A 96 -7.71 1.63 -2.95
CA LYS A 96 -7.71 0.18 -2.66
C LYS A 96 -6.31 -0.40 -2.65
N ASN A 97 -6.08 -1.38 -1.78
CA ASN A 97 -4.82 -2.11 -1.66
C ASN A 97 -3.59 -1.22 -1.41
N MET A 98 -3.74 -0.12 -0.68
CA MET A 98 -2.62 0.73 -0.28
C MET A 98 -1.67 -0.05 0.62
N THR A 99 -0.37 0.02 0.34
CA THR A 99 0.64 -0.72 1.11
C THR A 99 1.57 0.25 1.83
N LYS A 100 1.85 0.00 3.11
CA LYS A 100 2.83 0.76 3.90
C LYS A 100 3.68 -0.19 4.72
N THR A 101 4.92 0.24 5.00
CA THR A 101 5.83 -0.46 5.91
C THR A 101 6.12 0.44 7.11
N ILE A 102 5.88 -0.09 8.30
CA ILE A 102 6.11 0.58 9.57
C ILE A 102 7.36 -0.06 10.19
N ARG A 103 8.34 0.76 10.56
CA ARG A 103 9.59 0.30 11.16
C ARG A 103 9.68 0.72 12.62
N PHE A 104 9.84 -0.25 13.49
CA PHE A 104 10.08 -0.06 14.92
C PHE A 104 11.57 0.04 15.17
N LYS A 105 12.06 1.29 15.25
CA LYS A 105 13.43 1.61 15.62
C LYS A 105 13.45 2.22 17.01
N LEU A 106 14.44 1.85 17.81
CA LEU A 106 14.73 2.55 19.06
C LEU A 106 15.35 3.90 18.68
N GLN A 107 14.73 4.99 19.10
CA GLN A 107 15.40 6.28 19.04
C GLN A 107 16.48 6.28 20.12
N PRO A 108 17.73 6.66 19.82
CA PRO A 108 18.70 6.92 20.87
C PRO A 108 18.14 8.05 21.72
N THR A 109 17.84 7.77 22.98
CA THR A 109 17.57 8.84 23.94
C THR A 109 18.91 9.52 24.19
N LEU A 110 19.05 10.77 23.75
CA LEU A 110 20.21 11.62 24.02
C LEU A 110 20.15 12.14 25.46
#